data_AF-K1LLA6-F1
#
_entry.id   AF-K1LLA6-F1
#
_cell.length_a   1.000
_cell.length_b   1.000
_cell.length_c   1.000
_cell.angle_alpha   90.00
_cell.angle_beta   90.00
_cell.angle_gamma   90.00
#
_symmetry.space_group_name_H-M   'P 1'
#
loop_
_entity.id
_entity.type
_entity.pdbx_description
1 polymer ?
#
loop_
_entity_poly.entity_id
_entity_poly.type
_entity_poly.pdbx_seq_one_letter_code
_entity_poly.pdbx_strand_id
1 'polypeptide(L)'
;MSKNELCIGQKKVADKSNEITAIPEIINSLDIENSVVSIDAMGCQKEIASLIMAKKGHYLLSLKSNQSELFEDVVCGFKARSSNCFSEE
;
A
#
# COMPACT_ATOMS: atom_id res chain seq x y z
N MET A 1 16.26 -7.49 9.01
CA MET A 1 15.07 -6.64 9.19
C MET A 1 15.32 -5.78 10.42
N SER A 2 15.02 -4.49 10.31
CA SER A 2 15.43 -3.40 11.22
C SER A 2 15.19 -3.71 12.70
N LYS A 3 16.24 -3.48 13.50
CA LYS A 3 16.41 -3.91 14.90
C LYS A 3 15.60 -3.11 15.94
N ASN A 4 14.68 -2.27 15.48
CA ASN A 4 13.94 -1.32 16.31
C ASN A 4 12.43 -1.56 16.09
N GLU A 5 11.75 -2.11 17.10
CA GLU A 5 10.30 -2.28 17.15
C GLU A 5 9.63 -0.95 17.51
N LEU A 6 9.77 0.04 16.63
CA LEU A 6 9.32 1.40 16.88
C LEU A 6 7.87 1.58 16.43
N CYS A 7 6.99 1.97 17.36
CA CYS A 7 5.65 2.47 17.06
C CYS A 7 5.66 4.00 17.15
N ILE A 8 5.53 4.68 16.00
CA ILE A 8 5.56 6.16 15.92
C ILE A 8 4.16 6.76 16.12
N GLY A 9 3.12 6.00 15.79
CA GLY A 9 1.74 6.44 15.94
C GLY A 9 0.77 5.27 15.94
N GLN A 10 -0.24 5.35 16.80
CA GLN A 10 -1.33 4.38 16.87
C GLN A 10 -2.65 5.13 17.01
N LYS A 11 -3.64 4.72 16.23
CA LYS A 11 -5.01 5.23 16.31
C LYS A 11 -5.95 4.09 16.64
N LYS A 12 -6.73 4.22 17.71
CA LYS A 12 -7.81 3.28 18.02
C LYS A 12 -8.98 3.53 17.06
N VAL A 13 -9.46 2.47 16.44
CA VAL A 13 -10.67 2.49 15.59
C VAL A 13 -11.90 2.44 16.50
N ALA A 14 -12.90 3.29 16.22
CA ALA A 14 -14.16 3.28 16.97
C ALA A 14 -14.99 2.03 16.64
N ASP A 15 -15.90 1.61 17.53
CA ASP A 15 -16.62 0.32 17.44
C ASP A 15 -17.44 0.11 16.15
N LYS A 16 -17.72 1.17 15.38
CA LYS A 16 -18.44 1.10 14.10
C LYS A 16 -17.59 1.52 12.88
N SER A 17 -16.30 1.78 13.08
CA SER A 17 -15.35 2.16 12.03
C SER A 17 -14.39 0.99 11.73
N ASN A 18 -13.64 1.09 10.64
CA ASN A 18 -12.66 0.09 10.20
C ASN A 18 -11.26 0.72 10.03
N GLU A 19 -10.21 -0.11 9.91
CA GLU A 19 -8.83 0.39 9.72
C GLU A 19 -8.69 1.25 8.47
N ILE A 20 -9.52 0.98 7.46
CA ILE A 20 -9.60 1.74 6.20
C ILE A 20 -9.75 3.24 6.45
N THR A 21 -10.66 3.62 7.36
CA THR A 21 -10.88 5.04 7.72
C THR A 21 -9.78 5.64 8.58
N ALA A 22 -9.08 4.82 9.38
CA ALA A 22 -8.05 5.29 10.31
C ALA A 22 -6.68 5.45 9.65
N ILE A 23 -6.38 4.67 8.60
CA ILE A 23 -5.11 4.72 7.87
C ILE A 23 -4.81 6.14 7.33
N PRO A 24 -5.75 6.83 6.65
CA PRO A 24 -5.53 8.20 6.19
C PRO A 24 -5.18 9.18 7.32
N GLU A 25 -5.78 9.04 8.50
CA GLU A 25 -5.48 9.92 9.64
C GLU A 25 -4.03 9.76 10.12
N ILE A 26 -3.54 8.52 10.22
CA ILE A 26 -2.17 8.23 10.63
C ILE A 26 -1.20 8.74 9.56
N ILE A 27 -1.44 8.45 8.29
CA ILE A 27 -0.59 8.93 7.18
C ILE A 27 -0.54 10.46 7.17
N ASN A 28 -1.65 11.14 7.43
CA ASN A 28 -1.69 12.60 7.51
C ASN A 28 -0.88 13.17 8.68
N SER A 29 -0.81 12.43 9.78
CA SER A 29 -0.08 12.84 10.98
C SER A 29 1.42 12.59 10.92
N LEU A 30 1.89 11.76 9.98
CA LEU A 30 3.30 11.41 9.81
C LEU A 30 3.94 12.18 8.65
N ASP A 31 5.22 12.50 8.81
CA ASP A 31 6.08 12.89 7.70
C ASP A 31 6.61 11.62 7.03
N ILE A 32 6.21 11.41 5.79
CA ILE A 32 6.52 10.21 5.00
C ILE A 32 7.19 10.56 3.68
N GLU A 33 7.66 11.80 3.50
CA GLU A 33 8.37 12.20 2.29
C GLU A 33 9.58 11.28 2.08
N ASN A 34 9.75 10.78 0.85
CA ASN A 34 10.78 9.81 0.46
C ASN A 34 10.79 8.49 1.25
N SER A 35 9.72 8.17 1.98
CA SER A 35 9.59 6.91 2.74
C SER A 35 8.75 5.89 1.97
N VAL A 36 9.00 4.59 2.20
CA VAL A 36 8.17 3.50 1.66
C VAL A 36 7.14 3.09 2.71
N VAL A 37 5.86 3.22 2.36
CA VAL A 37 4.73 2.83 3.20
C VAL A 37 4.21 1.46 2.72
N SER A 38 4.38 0.42 3.54
CA SER A 38 3.81 -0.89 3.29
C SER A 38 2.51 -1.08 4.07
N ILE A 39 1.45 -1.52 3.40
CA ILE A 39 0.14 -1.77 4.03
C ILE A 39 -0.39 -3.13 3.57
N ASP A 40 -1.13 -3.79 4.46
CA ASP A 40 -1.83 -5.02 4.14
C ASP A 40 -2.90 -4.85 3.04
N ALA A 41 -3.56 -5.96 2.72
CA ALA A 41 -4.51 -5.98 1.63
C ALA A 41 -5.87 -5.32 1.93
N MET A 42 -6.23 -5.08 3.19
CA MET A 42 -7.42 -4.31 3.53
C MET A 42 -7.19 -2.81 3.24
N GLY A 43 -5.96 -2.32 3.40
CA GLY A 43 -5.57 -0.96 3.07
C GLY A 43 -5.18 -0.72 1.60
N CYS A 44 -5.28 -1.72 0.72
CA CYS A 44 -4.98 -1.59 -0.71
C CYS A 44 -6.09 -0.85 -1.47
N GLN A 45 -6.17 0.47 -1.26
CA GLN A 45 -7.21 1.34 -1.81
C GLN A 45 -6.62 2.49 -2.59
N LYS A 46 -7.33 2.88 -3.66
CA LYS A 46 -6.90 3.94 -4.59
C LYS A 46 -6.69 5.28 -3.87
N GLU A 47 -7.54 5.60 -2.90
CA GLU A 47 -7.47 6.83 -2.12
C GLU A 47 -6.24 6.85 -1.20
N ILE A 48 -5.92 5.72 -0.58
CA ILE A 48 -4.73 5.57 0.28
C ILE A 48 -3.46 5.71 -0.56
N ALA A 49 -3.39 5.04 -1.72
CA ALA A 49 -2.25 5.18 -2.64
C ALA A 49 -2.07 6.62 -3.12
N SER A 50 -3.16 7.29 -3.48
CA SER A 50 -3.17 8.69 -3.89
C SER A 50 -2.67 9.62 -2.78
N LEU A 51 -3.07 9.38 -1.53
CA LEU A 51 -2.63 10.15 -0.37
C LEU A 51 -1.11 10.02 -0.14
N ILE A 52 -0.58 8.80 -0.25
CA ILE A 52 0.86 8.54 -0.08
C ILE A 52 1.65 9.29 -1.16
N MET A 53 1.21 9.21 -2.43
CA MET A 53 1.85 9.94 -3.53
C MET A 53 1.76 11.46 -3.36
N ALA A 54 0.62 11.98 -2.90
CA ALA A 54 0.45 13.41 -2.64
C ALA A 54 1.42 13.93 -1.58
N LYS A 55 1.82 13.08 -0.63
CA LYS A 55 2.86 13.34 0.37
C LYS A 55 4.28 13.02 -0.09
N LYS A 56 4.48 12.72 -1.39
CA LYS A 56 5.77 12.31 -1.98
C LYS A 56 6.39 11.06 -1.30
N GLY A 57 5.54 10.21 -0.77
CA GLY A 57 5.94 8.87 -0.31
C GLY A 57 5.83 7.85 -1.44
N HIS A 58 6.47 6.71 -1.24
CA HIS A 58 6.31 5.51 -2.07
C HIS A 58 5.43 4.50 -1.33
N TYR A 59 4.75 3.60 -2.05
CA TYR A 59 3.90 2.59 -1.42
C TYR A 59 4.19 1.17 -1.90
N LEU A 60 3.96 0.20 -1.01
CA LEU A 60 3.91 -1.23 -1.31
C LEU A 60 2.63 -1.80 -0.69
N LEU A 61 1.58 -1.94 -1.50
CA LEU A 61 0.27 -2.39 -1.05
C LEU A 61 0.05 -3.85 -1.45
N SER A 62 -0.38 -4.67 -0.50
CA SER A 62 -0.68 -6.07 -0.79
C SER A 62 -2.04 -6.19 -1.48
N LEU A 63 -2.17 -6.96 -2.56
CA LEU A 63 -3.46 -7.17 -3.21
C LEU A 63 -4.09 -8.51 -2.77
N LYS A 64 -5.37 -8.49 -2.38
CA LYS A 64 -6.12 -9.71 -2.08
C LYS A 64 -6.83 -10.23 -3.33
N SER A 65 -6.92 -11.55 -3.47
CA SER A 65 -7.57 -12.22 -4.61
C SER A 65 -9.09 -12.01 -4.70
N ASN A 66 -9.73 -11.38 -3.71
CA ASN A 66 -11.16 -11.08 -3.75
C ASN A 66 -11.51 -9.86 -4.63
N GLN A 67 -10.51 -9.12 -5.12
CA GLN A 67 -10.67 -8.10 -6.15
C GLN A 67 -10.33 -8.72 -7.51
N SER A 68 -11.28 -9.46 -8.09
CA SER A 68 -11.03 -10.37 -9.22
C SER A 68 -10.42 -9.69 -10.45
N GLU A 69 -10.96 -8.55 -10.88
CA GLU A 69 -10.49 -7.86 -12.09
C GLU A 69 -9.05 -7.35 -11.94
N LEU A 70 -8.75 -6.63 -10.86
CA LEU A 70 -7.40 -6.12 -10.60
C LEU A 70 -6.40 -7.25 -10.37
N PHE A 71 -6.80 -8.34 -9.72
CA PHE A 71 -5.94 -9.49 -9.51
C PHE A 71 -5.61 -10.18 -10.82
N GLU A 72 -6.60 -10.39 -11.70
CA GLU A 72 -6.41 -10.96 -13.02
C GLU A 72 -5.50 -10.09 -13.89
N ASP A 73 -5.70 -8.77 -13.89
CA ASP A 73 -4.85 -7.83 -14.62
C ASP A 73 -3.40 -7.89 -14.16
N VAL A 74 -3.17 -7.89 -12.84
CA VAL A 74 -1.82 -7.98 -12.27
C VAL A 74 -1.18 -9.31 -12.65
N VAL A 75 -1.90 -10.43 -12.51
CA VAL A 75 -1.41 -11.76 -12.89
C VAL A 75 -1.10 -11.83 -14.39
N CYS A 76 -1.96 -11.27 -15.24
CA CYS A 76 -1.77 -11.19 -16.68
C CYS A 76 -0.52 -10.38 -17.01
N GLY A 77 -0.35 -9.20 -16.40
CA GLY A 77 0.82 -8.33 -16.57
C GLY A 77 2.13 -9.03 -16.18
N PHE A 78 2.17 -9.71 -15.04
CA PHE A 78 3.35 -10.48 -14.63
C PHE A 78 3.65 -11.66 -15.57
N LYS A 79 2.62 -12.37 -16.06
CA LYS A 79 2.79 -13.46 -17.04
C LYS A 79 3.31 -12.94 -18.38
N ALA A 80 2.72 -11.87 -18.91
CA ALA A 80 3.16 -11.25 -20.16
C ALA A 80 4.61 -10.77 -20.08
N ARG A 81 5.01 -10.20 -18.94
CA ARG A 81 6.38 -9.74 -18.70
C ARG A 81 7.37 -10.87 -18.44
N SER A 82 6.91 -12.04 -17.99
CA SER A 82 7.75 -13.24 -17.87
C SER A 82 8.09 -13.85 -19.24
N SER A 83 7.23 -13.62 -20.24
CA SER A 83 7.42 -14.10 -21.63
C SER A 83 8.29 -13.16 -22.47
N ASN A 84 8.42 -11.88 -22.09
CA ASN A 84 9.37 -10.96 -22.68
C ASN A 84 10.68 -10.97 -21.87
N CYS A 85 11.67 -11.71 -22.38
CA CYS A 85 13.03 -11.71 -21.88
C CYS A 85 13.54 -10.25 -21.79
N PHE A 86 13.98 -9.82 -20.60
CA PHE A 86 14.53 -8.48 -20.37
C PHE A 86 15.66 -8.22 -21.37
N SER A 87 15.44 -7.31 -22.30
CA SER A 87 16.55 -6.60 -22.96
C SER A 87 16.75 -5.34 -22.16
N GLU A 88 17.84 -5.29 -21.40
CA GLU A 88 18.31 -4.11 -20.69
C GLU A 88 18.79 -3.07 -21.71
N GLU A 89 18.44 -1.80 -21.48
CA GLU A 89 19.06 -0.61 -22.08
C GLU A 89 19.66 0.23 -20.94
#